data_AF-F9WD83-F1
#
_entry.id   AF-F9WD83-F1
#
_cell.length_a   1.000
_cell.length_b   1.000
_cell.length_c   1.000
_cell.angle_alpha   90.00
_cell.angle_beta   90.00
_cell.angle_gamma   90.00
#
_symmetry.space_group_name_H-M   'P 1'
#
loop_
_entity.id
_entity.type
_entity.pdbx_description
1 polymer ?
#
loop_
_entity_poly.entity_id
_entity_poly.type
_entity_poly.pdbx_seq_one_letter_code
_entity_poly.pdbx_strand_id
1 'polypeptide(L)'
;MKFLFFLVVVIFGVAASEDETNHNGPQHKALCDLMKAAVGKWGDGGKGLSEPMSKALNRTIFGKEGGGDITELRKQLPNFYDEVLEGNANRFMSCVGRQSGQSAPYDMVCLCTAGEKGWPLSESGIGALCGQPKDTLGSGNEGWSDEERKKGEKGLNATWRNVVTPCLEGGIGKDLKEALETFKGKLVNKSDEFLPDMYQLGEGKPDHNGACTGSKKYGVCVMYYNGTKTMDHRPWWVDLQNAIPQEEKFQEKKKKREEERRKQQEREKQDIPQAAALTSAPPTNNQTDQQHNKANLTTQFHRLNMTSGTLISIPTTWLLTTIILI
;
A
#
# COMPACT_ATOMS: atom_id res chain seq x y z
N MET A 1 -18.33 62.44 54.96
CA MET A 1 -19.06 61.43 54.18
C MET A 1 -18.02 60.57 53.47
N LYS A 2 -18.09 59.24 53.54
CA LYS A 2 -17.10 58.35 52.90
C LYS A 2 -17.60 57.99 51.49
N PHE A 3 -16.90 58.43 50.46
CA PHE A 3 -17.20 58.04 49.07
C PHE A 3 -16.66 56.64 48.80
N LEU A 4 -17.56 55.70 48.50
CA LEU A 4 -17.23 54.38 47.98
C LEU A 4 -17.04 54.48 46.47
N PHE A 5 -15.80 54.29 45.99
CA PHE A 5 -15.52 54.15 44.57
C PHE A 5 -15.99 52.78 44.09
N PHE A 6 -16.96 52.75 43.17
CA PHE A 6 -17.33 51.54 42.45
C PHE A 6 -16.26 51.22 41.39
N LEU A 7 -15.58 50.10 41.55
CA LEU A 7 -14.57 49.61 40.61
C LEU A 7 -15.26 48.67 39.61
N VAL A 8 -15.69 49.23 38.48
CA VAL A 8 -16.32 48.47 37.39
C VAL A 8 -15.22 47.73 36.61
N VAL A 9 -15.03 46.45 36.93
CA VAL A 9 -14.14 45.56 36.17
C VAL A 9 -14.84 45.14 34.88
N VAL A 10 -14.51 45.79 33.77
CA VAL A 10 -14.92 45.35 32.43
C VAL A 10 -14.06 44.15 32.04
N ILE A 11 -14.60 42.95 32.25
CA ILE A 11 -13.98 41.72 31.75
C ILE A 11 -14.21 41.67 30.24
N PHE A 12 -13.18 42.01 29.46
CA PHE A 12 -13.15 41.69 28.04
C PHE A 12 -13.07 40.17 27.90
N GLY A 13 -14.21 39.54 27.63
CA GLY A 13 -14.27 38.13 27.27
C GLY A 13 -13.51 37.93 25.97
N VAL A 14 -12.33 37.33 26.05
CA VAL A 14 -11.67 36.73 24.88
C VAL A 14 -12.59 35.59 24.42
N ALA A 15 -13.29 35.80 23.31
CA ALA A 15 -13.94 34.72 22.61
C ALA A 15 -12.84 33.76 22.14
N ALA A 16 -12.67 32.65 22.87
CA ALA A 16 -11.97 31.51 22.32
C ALA A 16 -12.74 31.09 21.08
N SER A 17 -12.11 31.18 19.91
CA SER A 17 -12.57 30.48 18.72
C SER A 17 -12.71 29.02 19.10
N GLU A 18 -13.90 28.43 18.92
CA GLU A 18 -14.04 26.98 19.04
C GLU A 18 -13.04 26.34 18.07
N ASP A 19 -12.15 25.50 18.59
CA ASP A 19 -11.16 24.80 17.75
C ASP A 19 -11.93 23.92 16.75
N GLU A 20 -11.86 24.29 15.47
CA GLU A 20 -12.62 23.62 14.42
C GLU A 20 -12.29 22.12 14.38
N THR A 21 -13.33 21.30 14.52
CA THR A 21 -13.16 19.85 14.63
C THR A 21 -12.83 19.23 13.28
N ASN A 22 -11.84 18.33 13.27
CA ASN A 22 -11.44 17.55 12.12
C ASN A 22 -12.07 16.15 12.16
N HIS A 23 -13.22 16.00 11.52
CA HIS A 23 -13.98 14.75 11.47
C HIS A 23 -13.15 13.64 10.79
N ASN A 24 -13.16 12.43 11.37
CA ASN A 24 -12.32 11.29 10.94
C ASN A 24 -10.80 11.54 10.87
N GLY A 25 -10.28 12.68 11.34
CA GLY A 25 -8.86 13.03 11.25
C GLY A 25 -7.90 11.95 11.77
N PRO A 26 -8.10 11.40 12.98
CA PRO A 26 -7.28 10.32 13.53
C PRO A 26 -7.33 9.01 12.75
N GLN A 27 -8.49 8.67 12.17
CA GLN A 27 -8.73 7.47 11.38
C GLN A 27 -8.06 7.58 10.01
N HIS A 28 -8.24 8.73 9.35
CA HIS A 28 -7.53 9.10 8.12
C HIS A 28 -6.02 8.99 8.30
N LYS A 29 -5.47 9.60 9.36
CA LYS A 29 -4.02 9.56 9.62
C LYS A 29 -3.52 8.11 9.73
N ALA A 30 -4.21 7.26 10.50
CA ALA A 30 -3.79 5.88 10.71
C ALA A 30 -3.85 5.05 9.42
N LEU A 31 -4.92 5.17 8.63
CA LEU A 31 -5.05 4.49 7.34
C LEU A 31 -4.03 5.02 6.31
N CYS A 32 -3.81 6.34 6.27
CA CYS A 32 -2.85 6.97 5.37
C CYS A 32 -1.41 6.59 5.69
N ASP A 33 -1.04 6.52 6.98
CA ASP A 33 0.28 6.07 7.42
C ASP A 33 0.53 4.60 7.03
N LEU A 34 -0.49 3.74 7.16
CA LEU A 34 -0.46 2.35 6.70
C LEU A 34 -0.38 2.23 5.18
N MET A 35 -1.12 3.03 4.40
CA MET A 35 -0.98 3.08 2.95
C MET A 35 0.44 3.49 2.52
N LYS A 36 1.03 4.50 3.16
CA LYS A 36 2.41 4.94 2.89
C LYS A 36 3.43 3.84 3.22
N ALA A 37 3.25 3.13 4.33
CA ALA A 37 4.09 1.99 4.72
C ALA A 37 3.92 0.80 3.75
N ALA A 38 2.70 0.49 3.31
CA ALA A 38 2.41 -0.57 2.36
C ALA A 38 3.05 -0.30 0.99
N VAL A 39 2.86 0.89 0.43
CA VAL A 39 3.51 1.29 -0.83
C VAL A 39 5.04 1.32 -0.69
N GLY A 40 5.57 1.81 0.44
CA GLY A 40 7.00 1.80 0.72
C GLY A 40 7.60 0.39 0.84
N LYS A 41 6.88 -0.56 1.44
CA LYS A 41 7.27 -1.97 1.54
C LYS A 41 7.12 -2.73 0.21
N TRP A 42 6.15 -2.35 -0.61
CA TRP A 42 5.92 -2.89 -1.95
C TRP A 42 7.03 -2.45 -2.93
N GLY A 43 7.37 -1.16 -3.00
CA GLY A 43 8.55 -0.66 -3.72
C GLY A 43 8.60 -1.08 -5.20
N ASP A 44 9.68 -1.78 -5.61
CA ASP A 44 9.89 -2.34 -6.96
C ASP A 44 8.97 -3.56 -7.21
N GLY A 45 7.65 -3.35 -7.24
CA GLY A 45 6.66 -4.40 -7.55
C GLY A 45 6.59 -5.56 -6.56
N GLY A 46 7.01 -5.36 -5.32
CA GLY A 46 7.12 -6.41 -4.29
C GLY A 46 8.34 -7.32 -4.44
N LYS A 47 9.32 -6.95 -5.27
CA LYS A 47 10.48 -7.78 -5.57
C LYS A 47 11.31 -8.12 -4.33
N GLY A 48 11.54 -9.42 -4.13
CA GLY A 48 12.34 -9.95 -3.04
C GLY A 48 11.61 -10.03 -1.69
N LEU A 49 10.29 -9.79 -1.66
CA LEU A 49 9.36 -10.21 -0.62
C LEU A 49 8.96 -11.68 -0.79
N SER A 50 8.31 -12.25 0.22
CA SER A 50 7.61 -13.53 0.12
C SER A 50 6.33 -13.42 -0.72
N GLU A 51 5.89 -14.52 -1.34
CA GLU A 51 4.65 -14.55 -2.12
C GLU A 51 3.41 -14.11 -1.30
N PRO A 52 3.18 -14.57 -0.04
CA PRO A 52 2.05 -14.12 0.76
C PRO A 52 2.08 -12.61 1.04
N MET A 53 3.27 -12.05 1.27
CA MET A 53 3.44 -10.60 1.48
C MET A 53 3.18 -9.79 0.20
N SER A 54 3.68 -10.27 -0.95
CA SER A 54 3.42 -9.65 -2.25
C SER A 54 1.91 -9.62 -2.54
N LYS A 55 1.21 -10.75 -2.36
CA LYS A 55 -0.25 -10.85 -2.53
C LYS A 55 -1.02 -9.93 -1.57
N ALA A 56 -0.67 -9.91 -0.29
CA ALA A 56 -1.33 -9.09 0.71
C ALA A 56 -1.14 -7.58 0.47
N LEU A 57 0.06 -7.15 0.06
CA LEU A 57 0.32 -5.76 -0.35
C LEU A 57 -0.40 -5.40 -1.65
N ASN A 58 -0.39 -6.29 -2.63
CA ASN A 58 -1.11 -6.12 -3.89
C ASN A 58 -2.61 -5.94 -3.64
N ARG A 59 -3.22 -6.75 -2.78
CA ARG A 59 -4.62 -6.60 -2.37
C ARG A 59 -4.86 -5.30 -1.61
N THR A 60 -3.99 -4.95 -0.66
CA THR A 60 -4.06 -3.70 0.13
C THR A 60 -4.06 -2.45 -0.76
N ILE A 61 -3.20 -2.41 -1.78
CA ILE A 61 -2.97 -1.23 -2.61
C ILE A 61 -3.93 -1.20 -3.81
N PHE A 62 -4.14 -2.32 -4.49
CA PHE A 62 -4.86 -2.39 -5.78
C PHE A 62 -6.20 -3.14 -5.73
N GLY A 63 -6.58 -3.69 -4.57
CA GLY A 63 -7.83 -4.45 -4.42
C GLY A 63 -7.84 -5.84 -5.04
N LYS A 64 -6.68 -6.34 -5.51
CA LYS A 64 -6.53 -7.66 -6.14
C LYS A 64 -5.12 -8.23 -5.94
N GLU A 65 -5.01 -9.55 -5.80
CA GLU A 65 -3.72 -10.23 -5.55
C GLU A 65 -2.68 -10.04 -6.68
N GLY A 66 -3.14 -9.87 -7.92
CA GLY A 66 -2.28 -9.65 -9.09
C GLY A 66 -1.59 -8.28 -9.14
N GLY A 67 -1.90 -7.37 -8.21
CA GLY A 67 -1.29 -6.05 -8.15
C GLY A 67 -1.78 -5.09 -9.24
N GLY A 68 -0.95 -4.12 -9.60
CA GLY A 68 -1.26 -3.12 -10.61
C GLY A 68 -0.12 -2.10 -10.77
N ASP A 69 -0.36 -1.06 -11.55
CA ASP A 69 0.57 0.07 -11.67
C ASP A 69 0.20 1.17 -10.66
N ILE A 70 1.11 1.47 -9.75
CA ILE A 70 0.95 2.54 -8.75
C ILE A 70 0.86 3.93 -9.40
N THR A 71 1.47 4.10 -10.58
CA THR A 71 1.47 5.34 -11.35
C THR A 71 0.09 5.59 -11.93
N GLU A 72 -0.55 4.58 -12.53
CA GLU A 72 -1.92 4.71 -13.03
C GLU A 72 -2.92 4.88 -11.89
N LEU A 73 -2.76 4.14 -10.78
CA LEU A 73 -3.62 4.26 -9.60
C LEU A 73 -3.63 5.69 -9.01
N ARG A 74 -2.49 6.41 -9.08
CA ARG A 74 -2.37 7.80 -8.61
C ARG A 74 -2.99 8.83 -9.56
N LYS A 75 -3.23 8.52 -10.83
CA LYS A 75 -3.68 9.53 -11.82
C LYS A 75 -5.15 9.90 -11.72
N GLN A 76 -6.02 8.91 -11.47
CA GLN A 76 -7.47 9.08 -11.55
C GLN A 76 -8.21 8.19 -10.56
N LEU A 77 -9.43 8.60 -10.23
CA LEU A 77 -10.41 7.76 -9.53
C LEU A 77 -10.57 6.43 -10.31
N PRO A 78 -10.45 5.25 -9.67
CA PRO A 78 -10.51 4.00 -10.42
C PRO A 78 -11.93 3.67 -10.90
N ASN A 79 -12.02 3.07 -12.09
CA ASN A 79 -13.26 2.77 -12.83
C ASN A 79 -14.34 1.98 -12.07
N PHE A 80 -14.04 1.36 -10.93
CA PHE A 80 -15.10 0.71 -10.13
C PHE A 80 -16.08 1.73 -9.53
N TYR A 81 -15.68 3.01 -9.42
CA TYR A 81 -16.60 4.09 -9.09
C TYR A 81 -17.51 4.49 -10.25
N ASP A 82 -17.26 4.06 -11.49
CA ASP A 82 -18.09 4.42 -12.65
C ASP A 82 -19.56 3.99 -12.41
N GLU A 83 -19.80 2.83 -11.79
CA GLU A 83 -21.15 2.38 -11.37
C GLU A 83 -21.82 3.32 -10.34
N VAL A 84 -21.03 3.97 -9.48
CA VAL A 84 -21.50 4.98 -8.52
C VAL A 84 -21.84 6.27 -9.25
N LEU A 85 -21.01 6.69 -10.20
CA LEU A 85 -21.20 7.90 -11.00
C LEU A 85 -22.42 7.80 -11.93
N GLU A 86 -22.64 6.63 -12.53
CA GLU A 86 -23.84 6.31 -13.31
C GLU A 86 -25.12 6.23 -12.44
N GLY A 87 -24.97 6.17 -11.11
CA GLY A 87 -26.04 6.09 -10.13
C GLY A 87 -26.65 4.70 -9.96
N ASN A 88 -25.95 3.67 -10.41
CA ASN A 88 -26.33 2.27 -10.28
C ASN A 88 -25.94 1.71 -8.89
N ALA A 89 -24.82 2.18 -8.33
CA ALA A 89 -24.38 1.85 -6.97
C ALA A 89 -24.69 2.99 -5.97
N ASN A 90 -25.11 2.62 -4.76
CA ASN A 90 -25.25 3.55 -3.63
C ASN A 90 -24.03 3.47 -2.69
N ARG A 91 -23.91 4.41 -1.75
CA ARG A 91 -22.75 4.48 -0.85
C ARG A 91 -22.69 3.30 0.11
N PHE A 92 -23.84 2.81 0.59
CA PHE A 92 -23.90 1.61 1.43
C PHE A 92 -23.24 0.41 0.76
N MET A 93 -23.59 0.10 -0.50
CA MET A 93 -23.00 -1.04 -1.21
C MET A 93 -21.48 -0.95 -1.31
N SER A 94 -20.94 0.25 -1.48
CA SER A 94 -19.50 0.51 -1.51
C SER A 94 -18.83 0.44 -0.14
N CYS A 95 -19.40 1.11 0.86
CA CYS A 95 -18.76 1.34 2.15
C CYS A 95 -19.11 0.30 3.24
N VAL A 96 -19.91 -0.72 2.89
CA VAL A 96 -20.36 -1.80 3.79
C VAL A 96 -20.18 -3.16 3.10
N GLY A 97 -19.89 -4.21 3.87
CA GLY A 97 -19.94 -5.60 3.38
C GLY A 97 -18.86 -5.94 2.35
N ARG A 98 -19.24 -6.54 1.20
CA ARG A 98 -18.32 -7.13 0.21
C ARG A 98 -17.31 -6.13 -0.39
N GLN A 99 -17.76 -4.90 -0.65
CA GLN A 99 -16.95 -3.90 -1.36
C GLN A 99 -16.07 -3.12 -0.36
N SER A 100 -16.59 -2.90 0.86
CA SER A 100 -15.78 -2.42 1.98
C SER A 100 -14.64 -3.38 2.29
N GLY A 101 -13.44 -2.87 2.57
CA GLY A 101 -12.30 -3.73 2.80
C GLY A 101 -11.82 -4.49 1.56
N GLN A 102 -12.16 -4.02 0.34
CA GLN A 102 -11.49 -4.45 -0.88
C GLN A 102 -10.01 -3.99 -0.91
N SER A 103 -9.75 -2.72 -0.60
CA SER A 103 -8.39 -2.13 -0.53
C SER A 103 -8.34 -0.91 0.39
N ALA A 104 -7.15 -0.52 0.82
CA ALA A 104 -6.96 0.68 1.66
C ALA A 104 -7.31 1.99 0.95
N PRO A 105 -7.00 2.20 -0.35
CA PRO A 105 -7.49 3.36 -1.10
C PRO A 105 -9.02 3.44 -1.20
N TYR A 106 -9.70 2.29 -1.38
CA TYR A 106 -11.17 2.22 -1.44
C TYR A 106 -11.76 2.72 -0.12
N ASP A 107 -11.30 2.15 0.99
CA ASP A 107 -11.73 2.50 2.34
C ASP A 107 -11.50 3.99 2.65
N MET A 108 -10.41 4.57 2.15
CA MET A 108 -10.11 5.99 2.32
C MET A 108 -11.15 6.90 1.65
N VAL A 109 -11.65 6.55 0.45
CA VAL A 109 -12.73 7.30 -0.20
C VAL A 109 -14.01 7.25 0.63
N CYS A 110 -14.37 6.07 1.14
CA CYS A 110 -15.52 5.88 2.02
C CYS A 110 -15.41 6.65 3.35
N LEU A 111 -14.20 6.79 3.90
CA LEU A 111 -13.92 7.55 5.12
C LEU A 111 -13.93 9.07 4.92
N CYS A 112 -13.51 9.55 3.73
CA CYS A 112 -13.12 10.95 3.52
C CYS A 112 -13.88 11.69 2.42
N THR A 113 -14.83 11.06 1.74
CA THR A 113 -15.77 11.75 0.84
C THR A 113 -16.95 12.27 1.65
N ALA A 114 -17.26 13.56 1.53
CA ALA A 114 -18.44 14.15 2.16
C ALA A 114 -19.74 13.42 1.76
N GLY A 115 -20.64 13.31 2.72
CA GLY A 115 -21.91 12.64 2.63
C GLY A 115 -23.05 13.56 2.19
N GLU A 116 -24.27 13.20 2.61
CA GLU A 116 -25.52 13.88 2.27
C GLU A 116 -25.42 15.39 2.52
N LYS A 117 -25.78 16.22 1.53
CA LYS A 117 -25.77 17.70 1.63
C LYS A 117 -24.42 18.27 2.12
N GLY A 118 -23.31 17.60 1.76
CA GLY A 118 -21.95 17.98 2.16
C GLY A 118 -21.57 17.66 3.62
N TRP A 119 -22.38 16.88 4.34
CA TRP A 119 -22.07 16.47 5.73
C TRP A 119 -20.73 15.71 5.81
N PRO A 120 -19.90 15.88 6.86
CA PRO A 120 -20.07 16.69 8.06
C PRO A 120 -19.69 18.18 7.87
N LEU A 121 -19.11 18.55 6.72
CA LEU A 121 -18.57 19.89 6.44
C LEU A 121 -19.66 20.97 6.24
N SER A 122 -20.93 20.58 6.31
CA SER A 122 -22.08 21.48 6.38
C SER A 122 -22.53 21.79 7.83
N GLU A 123 -21.90 21.17 8.85
CA GLU A 123 -22.20 21.45 10.26
C GLU A 123 -21.31 22.56 10.83
N SER A 124 -21.90 23.42 11.65
CA SER A 124 -21.16 24.41 12.44
C SER A 124 -20.17 23.74 13.39
N GLY A 125 -18.92 24.21 13.39
CA GLY A 125 -17.84 23.68 14.24
C GLY A 125 -17.02 22.55 13.60
N ILE A 126 -17.38 22.06 12.41
CA ILE A 126 -16.57 21.10 11.64
C ILE A 126 -15.81 21.84 10.51
N GLY A 127 -14.54 22.16 10.74
CA GLY A 127 -13.71 22.83 9.72
C GLY A 127 -13.11 21.88 8.68
N ALA A 128 -12.93 20.61 9.02
CA ALA A 128 -12.27 19.64 8.16
C ALA A 128 -12.84 18.22 8.24
N LEU A 129 -12.68 17.47 7.15
CA LEU A 129 -12.91 16.04 7.04
C LEU A 129 -11.60 15.42 6.58
N CYS A 130 -11.07 14.47 7.35
CA CYS A 130 -9.77 13.85 7.07
C CYS A 130 -8.62 14.87 6.89
N GLY A 131 -8.69 16.01 7.59
CA GLY A 131 -7.72 17.10 7.51
C GLY A 131 -7.85 18.00 6.27
N GLN A 132 -8.86 17.80 5.42
CA GLN A 132 -9.14 18.68 4.28
C GLN A 132 -10.37 19.56 4.53
N PRO A 133 -10.32 20.86 4.20
CA PRO A 133 -11.48 21.75 4.31
C PRO A 133 -12.48 21.52 3.17
N LYS A 134 -13.68 22.07 3.36
CA LYS A 134 -14.83 21.96 2.44
C LYS A 134 -14.50 22.22 0.97
N ASP A 135 -13.80 23.31 0.68
CA ASP A 135 -13.49 23.72 -0.70
C ASP A 135 -12.52 22.75 -1.38
N THR A 136 -11.57 22.16 -0.63
CA THR A 136 -10.62 21.17 -1.13
C THR A 136 -11.30 19.84 -1.47
N LEU A 137 -12.40 19.49 -0.80
CA LEU A 137 -13.16 18.25 -1.04
C LEU A 137 -14.30 18.43 -2.05
N GLY A 138 -14.47 19.61 -2.65
CA GLY A 138 -15.46 19.84 -3.71
C GLY A 138 -16.91 19.61 -3.30
N SER A 139 -17.20 19.61 -1.99
CA SER A 139 -18.43 19.09 -1.38
C SER A 139 -19.53 20.14 -1.15
N GLY A 140 -19.35 21.36 -1.68
CA GLY A 140 -20.34 22.44 -1.81
C GLY A 140 -21.61 22.33 -0.96
N ASN A 141 -22.73 22.01 -1.58
CA ASN A 141 -23.98 21.61 -0.91
C ASN A 141 -24.43 20.21 -1.35
N GLU A 142 -23.52 19.43 -1.93
CA GLU A 142 -23.76 18.11 -2.51
C GLU A 142 -22.65 17.17 -2.06
N GLY A 143 -23.00 15.91 -1.77
CA GLY A 143 -21.98 14.89 -1.57
C GLY A 143 -22.46 13.54 -2.05
N TRP A 144 -21.85 12.49 -1.51
CA TRP A 144 -22.11 11.11 -1.88
C TRP A 144 -22.88 10.41 -0.76
N SER A 145 -24.15 10.10 -0.98
CA SER A 145 -24.99 9.36 -0.03
C SER A 145 -25.99 8.46 -0.73
N ASP A 146 -26.63 7.56 0.02
CA ASP A 146 -27.71 6.72 -0.50
C ASP A 146 -28.97 7.49 -0.89
N GLU A 147 -29.19 8.64 -0.26
CA GLU A 147 -30.34 9.52 -0.52
C GLU A 147 -30.11 10.39 -1.78
N GLU A 148 -28.85 10.71 -2.10
CA GLU A 148 -28.47 11.55 -3.23
C GLU A 148 -27.82 10.74 -4.37
N ARG A 149 -28.59 9.82 -4.97
CA ARG A 149 -28.16 9.06 -6.17
C ARG A 149 -27.76 9.99 -7.32
N LYS A 150 -26.76 9.58 -8.12
CA LYS A 150 -26.16 10.35 -9.23
C LYS A 150 -25.49 11.66 -8.80
N LYS A 151 -25.15 11.80 -7.51
CA LYS A 151 -24.33 12.90 -6.98
C LYS A 151 -23.04 12.38 -6.37
N GLY A 152 -22.15 13.31 -6.04
CA GLY A 152 -20.89 13.03 -5.36
C GLY A 152 -19.68 12.88 -6.27
N GLU A 153 -19.82 12.90 -7.60
CA GLU A 153 -18.70 12.80 -8.56
C GLU A 153 -17.54 13.75 -8.24
N LYS A 154 -17.85 15.04 -8.04
CA LYS A 154 -16.88 16.07 -7.68
C LYS A 154 -16.18 15.74 -6.35
N GLY A 155 -16.94 15.26 -5.36
CA GLY A 155 -16.44 14.86 -4.05
C GLY A 155 -15.54 13.64 -4.11
N LEU A 156 -15.92 12.61 -4.86
CA LEU A 156 -15.14 11.39 -5.08
C LEU A 156 -13.80 11.72 -5.75
N ASN A 157 -13.82 12.48 -6.86
CA ASN A 157 -12.62 12.91 -7.57
C ASN A 157 -11.71 13.80 -6.71
N ALA A 158 -12.29 14.76 -5.97
CA ALA A 158 -11.54 15.62 -5.06
C ALA A 158 -10.91 14.84 -3.90
N THR A 159 -11.65 13.90 -3.29
CA THR A 159 -11.14 13.03 -2.23
C THR A 159 -10.02 12.12 -2.76
N TRP A 160 -10.16 11.54 -3.95
CA TRP A 160 -9.10 10.74 -4.56
C TRP A 160 -7.82 11.55 -4.77
N ARG A 161 -7.95 12.74 -5.34
CA ARG A 161 -6.81 13.61 -5.64
C ARG A 161 -6.14 14.19 -4.39
N ASN A 162 -6.92 14.63 -3.40
CA ASN A 162 -6.44 15.46 -2.30
C ASN A 162 -6.27 14.69 -0.97
N VAL A 163 -6.83 13.48 -0.86
CA VAL A 163 -6.65 12.60 0.32
C VAL A 163 -5.96 11.30 -0.07
N VAL A 164 -6.50 10.54 -1.03
CA VAL A 164 -6.01 9.18 -1.35
C VAL A 164 -4.64 9.22 -2.02
N THR A 165 -4.46 10.06 -3.03
CA THR A 165 -3.24 10.13 -3.85
C THR A 165 -2.00 10.51 -3.03
N PRO A 166 -2.03 11.53 -2.13
CA PRO A 166 -0.93 11.81 -1.20
C PRO A 166 -0.59 10.64 -0.25
N CYS A 167 -1.53 9.76 0.05
CA CYS A 167 -1.28 8.53 0.84
C CYS A 167 -0.66 7.40 0.00
N LEU A 168 -0.80 7.46 -1.34
CA LEU A 168 -0.20 6.54 -2.30
C LEU A 168 1.23 6.92 -2.74
N GLU A 169 1.74 8.11 -2.39
CA GLU A 169 3.13 8.50 -2.72
C GLU A 169 4.19 7.57 -2.10
N GLY A 170 3.82 6.91 -1.00
CA GLY A 170 4.68 6.00 -0.24
C GLY A 170 5.47 6.71 0.87
N GLY A 171 6.12 5.92 1.72
CA GLY A 171 7.04 6.41 2.75
C GLY A 171 8.17 5.42 2.97
N ILE A 172 9.40 5.83 2.69
CA ILE A 172 10.59 5.01 2.97
C ILE A 172 10.76 4.92 4.49
N GLY A 173 10.84 3.69 5.02
CA GLY A 173 11.23 3.43 6.41
C GLY A 173 10.11 3.49 7.46
N LYS A 174 8.83 3.63 7.10
CA LYS A 174 7.73 3.41 8.05
C LYS A 174 7.54 1.91 8.30
N ASP A 175 7.43 1.51 9.56
CA ASP A 175 7.21 0.11 9.91
C ASP A 175 5.77 -0.31 9.58
N LEU A 176 5.62 -1.34 8.74
CA LEU A 176 4.32 -1.81 8.26
C LEU A 176 3.47 -2.44 9.38
N LYS A 177 4.12 -3.05 10.38
CA LYS A 177 3.46 -3.76 11.49
C LYS A 177 2.94 -2.78 12.53
N GLU A 178 3.75 -1.79 12.90
CA GLU A 178 3.33 -0.67 13.75
C GLU A 178 2.20 0.13 13.11
N ALA A 179 2.29 0.41 11.81
CA ALA A 179 1.23 1.10 11.08
C ALA A 179 -0.08 0.27 11.01
N LEU A 180 0.03 -1.05 10.84
CA LEU A 180 -1.12 -1.96 10.86
C LEU A 180 -1.81 -2.02 12.23
N GLU A 181 -1.04 -2.13 13.31
CA GLU A 181 -1.62 -2.13 14.66
C GLU A 181 -2.19 -0.75 15.04
N THR A 182 -1.56 0.35 14.60
CA THR A 182 -2.10 1.71 14.76
C THR A 182 -3.44 1.88 14.04
N PHE A 183 -3.55 1.37 12.81
CA PHE A 183 -4.80 1.32 12.06
C PHE A 183 -5.87 0.45 12.75
N LYS A 184 -5.53 -0.77 13.16
CA LYS A 184 -6.45 -1.67 13.87
C LYS A 184 -6.94 -1.05 15.19
N GLY A 185 -6.08 -0.30 15.89
CA GLY A 185 -6.45 0.49 17.07
C GLY A 185 -7.41 1.66 16.82
N LYS A 186 -7.76 1.96 15.56
CA LYS A 186 -8.85 2.88 15.17
C LYS A 186 -10.15 2.19 14.76
N LEU A 187 -10.17 0.86 14.69
CA LEU A 187 -11.38 0.10 14.43
C LEU A 187 -12.22 -0.01 15.70
N VAL A 188 -13.48 0.44 15.61
CA VAL A 188 -14.45 0.32 16.70
C VAL A 188 -15.26 -0.95 16.47
N ASN A 189 -15.28 -1.86 17.45
CA ASN A 189 -16.16 -3.02 17.40
C ASN A 189 -17.63 -2.55 17.46
N LYS A 190 -18.43 -2.96 16.48
CA LYS A 190 -19.86 -2.65 16.32
C LYS A 190 -20.73 -3.91 16.25
N SER A 191 -20.16 -5.06 16.63
CA SER A 191 -20.87 -6.35 16.63
C SER A 191 -22.11 -6.31 17.51
N ASP A 192 -23.16 -6.98 17.05
CA ASP A 192 -24.34 -7.30 17.86
C ASP A 192 -24.58 -8.82 17.88
N GLU A 193 -25.71 -9.26 18.46
CA GLU A 193 -26.07 -10.68 18.59
C GLU A 193 -26.35 -11.37 17.24
N PHE A 194 -26.76 -10.60 16.22
CA PHE A 194 -27.12 -11.11 14.89
C PHE A 194 -25.98 -10.97 13.88
N LEU A 195 -25.13 -9.96 14.04
CA LEU A 195 -24.01 -9.64 13.18
C LEU A 195 -22.71 -9.57 14.02
N PRO A 196 -22.10 -10.73 14.34
CA PRO A 196 -20.81 -10.78 15.00
C PRO A 196 -19.68 -10.30 14.09
N ASP A 197 -18.55 -9.95 14.70
CA ASP A 197 -17.31 -9.52 14.04
C ASP A 197 -17.47 -8.29 13.12
N MET A 198 -18.37 -7.37 13.46
CA MET A 198 -18.50 -6.06 12.80
C MET A 198 -17.50 -5.05 13.35
N TYR A 199 -16.77 -4.37 12.46
CA TYR A 199 -15.80 -3.33 12.82
C TYR A 199 -15.97 -2.09 11.96
N GLN A 200 -16.02 -0.92 12.59
CA GLN A 200 -16.18 0.36 11.91
C GLN A 200 -14.90 1.18 11.95
N LEU A 201 -14.51 1.76 10.80
CA LEU A 201 -13.53 2.83 10.71
C LEU A 201 -14.25 4.16 10.44
N GLY A 202 -14.03 5.15 11.28
CA GLY A 202 -14.67 6.47 11.19
C GLY A 202 -15.93 6.59 12.04
N GLU A 203 -16.53 7.77 12.05
CA GLU A 203 -17.72 8.08 12.85
C GLU A 203 -19.02 7.68 12.15
N GLY A 204 -20.00 7.23 12.94
CA GLY A 204 -21.27 6.69 12.47
C GLY A 204 -21.97 5.83 13.53
N LYS A 205 -23.30 5.76 13.47
CA LYS A 205 -24.14 4.95 14.37
C LYS A 205 -24.90 3.91 13.52
N PRO A 206 -24.31 2.72 13.29
CA PRO A 206 -24.94 1.66 12.51
C PRO A 206 -26.12 1.06 13.28
N ASP A 207 -27.12 0.56 12.54
CA ASP A 207 -28.17 -0.32 13.05
C ASP A 207 -28.66 -1.27 11.96
N HIS A 208 -29.69 -2.06 12.25
CA HIS A 208 -30.28 -3.04 11.34
C HIS A 208 -30.79 -2.47 10.01
N ASN A 209 -30.94 -1.14 9.87
CA ASN A 209 -31.39 -0.48 8.64
C ASN A 209 -30.24 0.13 7.83
N GLY A 210 -29.01 0.21 8.36
CA GLY A 210 -27.89 0.79 7.61
C GLY A 210 -26.63 1.10 8.42
N ALA A 211 -25.55 1.32 7.67
CA ALA A 211 -24.26 1.79 8.13
C ALA A 211 -23.58 2.61 7.02
N CYS A 212 -22.76 3.61 7.38
CA CYS A 212 -21.87 4.34 6.46
C CYS A 212 -22.51 4.90 5.18
N THR A 213 -23.80 5.23 5.22
CA THR A 213 -24.59 5.70 4.06
C THR A 213 -24.28 7.15 3.65
N GLY A 214 -23.43 7.86 4.40
CA GLY A 214 -23.15 9.28 4.23
C GLY A 214 -24.14 10.23 4.92
N SER A 215 -25.22 9.75 5.53
CA SER A 215 -26.11 10.63 6.33
C SER A 215 -25.56 10.88 7.74
N LYS A 216 -26.02 11.94 8.41
CA LYS A 216 -25.60 12.28 9.79
C LYS A 216 -25.74 11.14 10.80
N LYS A 217 -26.73 10.25 10.61
CA LYS A 217 -26.97 9.09 11.50
C LYS A 217 -25.92 8.01 11.27
N TYR A 218 -25.77 7.56 10.02
CA TYR A 218 -24.98 6.38 9.68
C TYR A 218 -23.50 6.70 9.40
N GLY A 219 -23.18 7.95 9.13
CA GLY A 219 -21.81 8.48 9.06
C GLY A 219 -21.12 8.35 7.71
N VAL A 220 -19.94 8.95 7.62
CA VAL A 220 -18.96 8.75 6.54
C VAL A 220 -17.88 7.83 7.11
N CYS A 221 -18.05 6.53 6.87
CA CYS A 221 -17.25 5.49 7.51
C CYS A 221 -17.05 4.29 6.57
N VAL A 222 -16.34 3.28 7.08
CA VAL A 222 -16.21 1.96 6.47
C VAL A 222 -16.71 0.92 7.47
N MET A 223 -17.56 -0.02 7.04
CA MET A 223 -18.09 -1.09 7.89
C MET A 223 -17.64 -2.47 7.43
N TYR A 224 -16.63 -3.00 8.11
CA TYR A 224 -16.08 -4.33 7.86
C TYR A 224 -16.91 -5.41 8.56
N TYR A 225 -17.08 -6.54 7.86
CA TYR A 225 -17.61 -7.78 8.42
C TYR A 225 -16.47 -8.80 8.40
N ASN A 226 -15.99 -9.20 9.56
CA ASN A 226 -14.88 -10.15 9.72
C ASN A 226 -15.38 -11.54 10.18
N GLY A 227 -16.68 -11.80 10.04
CA GLY A 227 -17.32 -13.04 10.45
C GLY A 227 -16.85 -14.24 9.63
N THR A 228 -16.50 -15.33 10.30
CA THR A 228 -15.93 -16.51 9.63
C THR A 228 -16.99 -17.47 9.07
N LYS A 229 -16.66 -18.10 7.93
CA LYS A 229 -17.35 -19.19 7.22
C LYS A 229 -18.58 -18.89 6.35
N THR A 230 -19.39 -17.85 6.59
CA THR A 230 -20.61 -17.59 5.77
C THR A 230 -20.47 -16.47 4.77
N MET A 231 -19.57 -15.51 5.00
CA MET A 231 -19.27 -14.42 4.05
C MET A 231 -17.87 -14.64 3.46
N ASP A 232 -17.77 -14.74 2.13
CA ASP A 232 -16.52 -14.98 1.39
C ASP A 232 -15.63 -13.71 1.29
N HIS A 233 -15.77 -12.79 2.25
CA HIS A 233 -15.30 -11.41 2.15
C HIS A 233 -14.58 -11.02 3.44
N ARG A 234 -13.30 -11.39 3.53
CA ARG A 234 -12.40 -10.96 4.62
C ARG A 234 -11.76 -9.61 4.27
N PRO A 235 -11.70 -8.63 5.16
CA PRO A 235 -11.03 -7.34 4.89
C PRO A 235 -9.56 -7.48 4.48
N TRP A 236 -9.06 -6.64 3.57
CA TRP A 236 -7.67 -6.67 3.07
C TRP A 236 -6.60 -6.70 4.18
N TRP A 237 -6.86 -6.03 5.31
CA TRP A 237 -5.90 -5.94 6.42
C TRP A 237 -5.69 -7.27 7.15
N VAL A 238 -6.62 -8.23 7.03
CA VAL A 238 -6.47 -9.59 7.55
C VAL A 238 -5.34 -10.32 6.82
N ASP A 239 -5.21 -10.12 5.51
CA ASP A 239 -4.14 -10.75 4.72
C ASP A 239 -2.76 -10.17 5.08
N LEU A 240 -2.66 -8.86 5.34
CA LEU A 240 -1.43 -8.26 5.87
C LEU A 240 -1.07 -8.82 7.24
N GLN A 241 -2.04 -8.90 8.16
CA GLN A 241 -1.82 -9.43 9.51
C GLN A 241 -1.26 -10.86 9.47
N ASN A 242 -1.76 -11.68 8.54
CA ASN A 242 -1.30 -13.05 8.32
C ASN A 242 0.04 -13.13 7.56
N ALA A 243 0.34 -12.18 6.67
CA ALA A 243 1.55 -12.18 5.87
C ALA A 243 2.79 -11.64 6.61
N ILE A 244 2.65 -10.67 7.52
CA ILE A 244 3.77 -10.05 8.26
C ILE A 244 4.66 -11.10 8.97
N PRO A 245 4.12 -12.04 9.77
CA PRO A 245 4.96 -13.05 10.44
C PRO A 245 5.61 -14.06 9.47
N GLN A 246 5.05 -14.22 8.27
CA GLN A 246 5.63 -15.09 7.23
C GLN A 246 6.79 -14.39 6.53
N GLU A 247 6.64 -13.09 6.26
CA GLU A 247 7.67 -12.22 5.70
C GLU A 247 8.88 -12.08 6.63
N GLU A 248 8.66 -11.88 7.93
CA GLU A 248 9.74 -11.85 8.94
C GLU A 248 10.60 -13.13 8.87
N LYS A 249 9.95 -14.30 8.91
CA LYS A 249 10.62 -15.62 8.79
C LYS A 249 11.28 -15.83 7.43
N PHE A 250 10.70 -15.33 6.34
CA PHE A 250 11.26 -15.42 5.00
C PHE A 250 12.55 -14.60 4.88
N GLN A 251 12.54 -13.34 5.32
CA GLN A 251 13.71 -12.46 5.27
C GLN A 251 14.83 -12.96 6.19
N GLU A 252 14.51 -13.51 7.36
CA GLU A 252 15.50 -14.14 8.25
C GLU A 252 16.20 -15.32 7.56
N LYS A 253 15.43 -16.25 6.96
CA LYS A 253 15.98 -17.39 6.20
C LYS A 253 16.81 -16.95 5.00
N LYS A 254 16.39 -15.89 4.30
CA LYS A 254 17.11 -15.31 3.15
C LYS A 254 18.47 -14.76 3.59
N LYS A 255 18.51 -13.96 4.66
CA LYS A 255 19.75 -13.42 5.25
C LYS A 255 20.72 -14.53 5.67
N LYS A 256 20.24 -15.56 6.37
CA LYS A 256 21.06 -16.71 6.79
C LYS A 256 21.72 -17.42 5.60
N ARG A 257 20.95 -17.74 4.55
CA ARG A 257 21.47 -18.35 3.30
C ARG A 257 22.48 -17.47 2.58
N GLU A 258 22.28 -16.16 2.58
CA GLU A 258 23.20 -15.21 1.95
C GLU A 258 24.52 -15.10 2.73
N GLU A 259 24.47 -15.10 4.06
CA GLU A 259 25.64 -15.13 4.94
C GLU A 259 26.42 -16.45 4.83
N GLU A 260 25.73 -17.60 4.78
CA GLU A 260 26.32 -18.92 4.51
C GLU A 260 27.05 -18.94 3.16
N ARG A 261 26.39 -18.44 2.09
CA ARG A 261 27.00 -18.36 0.75
C ARG A 261 28.23 -17.46 0.73
N ARG A 262 28.21 -16.33 1.46
CA ARG A 262 29.38 -15.44 1.59
C ARG A 262 30.54 -16.14 2.31
N LYS A 263 30.27 -16.80 3.45
CA LYS A 263 31.29 -17.56 4.20
C LYS A 263 31.90 -18.69 3.38
N GLN A 264 31.10 -19.37 2.54
CA GLN A 264 31.61 -20.39 1.62
C GLN A 264 32.53 -19.78 0.55
N GLN A 265 32.11 -18.68 -0.09
CA GLN A 265 32.94 -17.97 -1.09
C GLN A 265 34.23 -17.39 -0.50
N GLU A 266 34.25 -17.02 0.78
CA GLU A 266 35.45 -16.56 1.48
C GLU A 266 36.42 -17.72 1.75
N ARG A 267 35.93 -18.91 2.13
CA ARG A 267 36.74 -20.13 2.27
C ARG A 267 37.34 -20.59 0.93
N GLU A 268 36.51 -20.67 -0.11
CA GLU A 268 36.94 -21.04 -1.46
C GLU A 268 38.03 -20.10 -2.01
N LYS A 269 38.04 -18.83 -1.60
CA LYS A 269 39.13 -17.87 -1.93
C LYS A 269 40.37 -18.02 -1.06
N GLN A 270 40.23 -18.48 0.18
CA GLN A 270 41.34 -18.70 1.12
C GLN A 270 42.09 -20.02 0.89
N ASP A 271 41.49 -21.01 0.23
CA ASP A 271 42.16 -22.28 -0.11
C ASP A 271 43.01 -22.21 -1.39
N ILE A 272 42.79 -21.19 -2.24
CA ILE A 272 43.53 -21.00 -3.52
C ILE A 272 45.04 -20.64 -3.37
N PRO A 273 45.54 -19.97 -2.31
CA PRO A 273 46.96 -19.59 -2.21
C PRO A 273 47.96 -20.72 -1.90
N GLN A 274 47.51 -21.95 -1.57
CA GLN A 274 48.45 -23.03 -1.15
C GLN A 274 48.71 -24.11 -2.19
N ALA A 275 47.85 -24.30 -3.21
CA ALA A 275 48.09 -25.32 -4.24
C ALA A 275 49.30 -24.99 -5.16
N ALA A 276 49.59 -23.71 -5.38
CA ALA A 276 50.69 -23.25 -6.23
C ALA A 276 52.08 -23.34 -5.58
N ALA A 277 52.16 -23.51 -4.26
CA ALA A 277 53.43 -23.50 -3.52
C ALA A 277 54.12 -24.88 -3.41
N LEU A 278 53.42 -25.97 -3.76
CA LEU A 278 53.89 -27.35 -3.56
C LEU A 278 54.41 -28.04 -4.84
N THR A 279 54.46 -27.33 -5.97
CA THR A 279 54.97 -27.86 -7.26
C THR A 279 56.13 -27.05 -7.83
N SER A 280 57.15 -26.80 -7.01
CA SER A 280 58.45 -26.29 -7.47
C SER A 280 59.63 -26.97 -6.74
N ALA A 281 59.76 -28.29 -6.92
CA ALA A 281 61.02 -28.98 -6.64
C ALA A 281 61.98 -28.72 -7.83
N PRO A 282 63.16 -28.10 -7.63
CA PRO A 282 64.09 -27.84 -8.72
C PRO A 282 64.85 -29.12 -9.10
N PRO A 283 64.98 -29.47 -10.40
CA PRO A 283 65.84 -30.56 -10.82
C PRO A 283 67.31 -30.16 -10.68
N THR A 284 68.07 -30.95 -9.93
CA THR A 284 69.53 -30.82 -9.84
C THR A 284 70.17 -31.27 -11.15
N ASN A 285 70.77 -30.36 -11.92
CA ASN A 285 71.94 -30.73 -12.72
C ASN A 285 72.89 -29.55 -12.92
N ASN A 286 74.18 -29.84 -12.90
CA ASN A 286 75.23 -28.88 -13.22
C ASN A 286 75.39 -28.80 -14.73
N GLN A 287 75.47 -27.59 -15.31
CA GLN A 287 76.64 -27.19 -16.11
C GLN A 287 76.59 -25.72 -16.55
N THR A 288 77.79 -25.26 -16.89
CA THR A 288 78.34 -23.92 -16.95
C THR A 288 77.81 -23.01 -18.09
N ASP A 289 78.13 -21.72 -17.92
CA ASP A 289 78.44 -20.69 -18.94
C ASP A 289 77.38 -19.71 -19.50
N GLN A 290 77.52 -18.48 -18.98
CA GLN A 290 77.65 -17.18 -19.67
C GLN A 290 76.44 -16.45 -20.33
N GLN A 291 76.16 -15.31 -19.69
CA GLN A 291 75.95 -13.95 -20.27
C GLN A 291 74.66 -13.56 -21.01
N HIS A 292 73.88 -12.75 -20.28
CA HIS A 292 73.34 -11.43 -20.67
C HIS A 292 72.20 -11.26 -21.70
N ASN A 293 71.09 -10.79 -21.10
CA ASN A 293 70.32 -9.59 -21.46
C ASN A 293 69.11 -9.67 -22.43
N LYS A 294 67.96 -9.36 -21.81
CA LYS A 294 66.83 -8.54 -22.31
C LYS A 294 65.86 -9.12 -23.37
N ALA A 295 64.75 -9.59 -22.80
CA ALA A 295 63.43 -8.95 -22.88
C ALA A 295 62.33 -9.58 -23.77
N ASN A 296 61.13 -9.56 -23.18
CA ASN A 296 59.79 -9.72 -23.75
C ASN A 296 59.35 -11.10 -24.26
N LEU A 297 58.69 -11.83 -23.35
CA LEU A 297 57.34 -12.37 -23.52
C LEU A 297 56.66 -12.02 -24.87
N THR A 298 56.44 -13.03 -25.73
CA THR A 298 55.16 -13.34 -26.42
C THR A 298 55.33 -14.56 -27.33
N THR A 299 54.79 -15.73 -26.93
CA THR A 299 54.26 -16.81 -27.80
C THR A 299 53.62 -17.87 -26.88
N GLN A 300 52.38 -18.39 -26.99
CA GLN A 300 51.51 -18.85 -28.09
C GLN A 300 51.32 -20.39 -28.05
N PHE A 301 50.10 -20.86 -28.41
CA PHE A 301 49.61 -22.26 -28.56
C PHE A 301 49.28 -23.03 -27.26
N HIS A 302 48.34 -24.01 -27.20
CA HIS A 302 47.24 -24.48 -28.08
C HIS A 302 45.92 -24.52 -27.25
N ARG A 303 44.66 -24.64 -27.72
CA ARG A 303 43.97 -25.23 -28.91
C ARG A 303 43.72 -26.76 -28.88
N LEU A 304 42.62 -27.17 -28.25
CA LEU A 304 41.80 -28.37 -28.52
C LEU A 304 40.33 -27.88 -28.42
N ASN A 305 39.45 -27.84 -29.42
CA ASN A 305 39.08 -28.80 -30.46
C ASN A 305 38.60 -30.17 -29.92
N MET A 306 37.30 -30.29 -29.71
CA MET A 306 36.53 -31.43 -30.23
C MET A 306 35.26 -30.94 -30.93
N THR A 307 34.81 -31.75 -31.90
CA THR A 307 33.91 -31.38 -33.01
C THR A 307 32.75 -32.37 -33.09
N SER A 308 31.69 -32.01 -33.83
CA SER A 308 30.56 -32.85 -34.28
C SER A 308 29.40 -32.99 -33.28
N GLY A 309 28.13 -32.88 -33.70
CA GLY A 309 27.61 -32.54 -35.03
C GLY A 309 26.07 -32.64 -35.13
N THR A 310 25.47 -31.98 -36.14
CA THR A 310 24.01 -31.90 -36.42
C THR A 310 23.19 -31.15 -35.33
N LEU A 311 22.16 -30.36 -35.63
CA LEU A 311 21.08 -30.56 -36.60
C LEU A 311 20.77 -29.34 -37.49
N ILE A 312 20.54 -29.64 -38.78
CA ILE A 312 19.38 -29.28 -39.63
C ILE A 312 18.72 -27.90 -39.45
N SER A 313 18.57 -27.22 -40.59
CA SER A 313 18.02 -25.89 -40.82
C SER A 313 16.49 -25.84 -41.07
N ILE A 314 15.95 -24.60 -41.13
CA ILE A 314 14.65 -24.18 -41.75
C ILE A 314 13.37 -24.36 -40.87
N PRO A 315 12.32 -23.49 -40.93
CA PRO A 315 12.18 -22.13 -41.50
C PRO A 315 11.67 -21.04 -40.52
N THR A 316 11.80 -19.78 -40.95
CA THR A 316 10.83 -18.69 -40.69
C THR A 316 9.71 -18.67 -41.73
N THR A 317 8.45 -18.58 -41.31
CA THR A 317 7.26 -18.23 -42.14
C THR A 317 6.33 -17.35 -41.29
N TRP A 318 6.15 -16.04 -41.51
CA TRP A 318 5.46 -15.34 -42.62
C TRP A 318 3.94 -15.65 -42.76
N LEU A 319 3.14 -14.74 -42.15
CA LEU A 319 1.99 -13.99 -42.70
C LEU A 319 0.68 -14.66 -43.20
N LEU A 320 -0.44 -14.02 -42.79
CA LEU A 320 -1.81 -14.00 -43.38
C LEU A 320 -2.65 -15.30 -43.15
N THR A 321 -4.00 -15.29 -43.06
CA THR A 321 -4.99 -14.44 -43.76
C THR A 321 -6.40 -14.40 -43.07
N THR A 322 -7.13 -13.27 -43.20
CA THR A 322 -8.62 -13.07 -43.25
C THR A 322 -9.63 -13.53 -42.18
N ILE A 323 -10.31 -12.52 -41.60
CA ILE A 323 -11.78 -12.25 -41.54
C ILE A 323 -12.75 -13.37 -42.01
N ILE A 324 -13.76 -13.70 -41.18
CA ILE A 324 -15.16 -14.01 -41.59
C ILE A 324 -16.15 -13.44 -40.54
N LEU A 325 -17.29 -12.89 -41.00
CA LEU A 325 -18.45 -12.51 -40.17
C LEU A 325 -19.40 -13.69 -39.94
N ILE A 326 -20.02 -13.77 -38.75
CA ILE A 326 -21.45 -14.05 -38.53
C ILE A 326 -21.93 -13.10 -37.43
#